data_AF-A0A674NV38-F1
#
_entry.id   AF-A0A674NV38-F1
#
_cell.length_a   1.000
_cell.length_b   1.000
_cell.length_c   1.000
_cell.angle_alpha   90.00
_cell.angle_beta   90.00
_cell.angle_gamma   90.00
#
_symmetry.space_group_name_H-M   'P 1'
#
loop_
_entity.id
_entity.type
_entity.pdbx_description
1 polymer ?
#
loop_
_entity_poly.entity_id
_entity_poly.type
_entity_poly.pdbx_seq_one_letter_code
_entity_poly.pdbx_strand_id
1 'polypeptide(L)'
;MAGLVAAGCVFFPGLFVLSKQTLRHATGWSEGDATVVAARLVSSAQAVLACSAACIIISSCRDIVEDRHWLTDAYILFATPYFAYDIYAMFLCHWHKLQVKGHEEGGARSTGAVVAGFLRREMLMVLHHIFMVTFCFPASVLWRQGKGDYFQGLLFLAELSTPSVSLAKVLIQYKKQHTLLHKLNGAVVLLSFFGCRVLLFPYLYFAYSRYASIPVYAVPLVAPWQCNLGAALLWPLQLHWFTLICRRALRQTGPAGSSSPRRKGGPVDQR
;
A
#
# COMPACT_ATOMS: atom_id res chain seq x y z
N MET A 1 -9.52 -24.63 -3.81
CA MET A 1 -9.21 -23.51 -2.90
C MET A 1 -7.77 -23.54 -2.40
N ALA A 2 -7.29 -24.62 -1.76
CA ALA A 2 -5.91 -24.72 -1.27
C ALA A 2 -4.81 -24.50 -2.33
N GLY A 3 -5.04 -24.96 -3.58
CA GLY A 3 -4.08 -24.77 -4.67
C GLY A 3 -3.79 -23.30 -5.03
N LEU A 4 -4.78 -22.40 -4.90
CA LEU A 4 -4.59 -20.97 -5.19
C LEU A 4 -3.79 -20.26 -4.09
N VAL A 5 -4.06 -20.60 -2.83
CA VAL A 5 -3.29 -20.11 -1.69
C VAL A 5 -1.85 -20.61 -1.80
N ALA A 6 -1.65 -21.90 -2.10
CA ALA A 6 -0.32 -22.47 -2.32
C ALA A 6 0.42 -21.78 -3.48
N ALA A 7 -0.28 -21.52 -4.60
CA ALA A 7 0.27 -20.79 -5.73
C ALA A 7 0.71 -19.38 -5.32
N GLY A 8 -0.08 -18.64 -4.54
CA GLY A 8 0.30 -17.34 -3.99
C GLY A 8 1.53 -17.43 -3.07
N CYS A 9 1.57 -18.42 -2.16
CA CYS A 9 2.70 -18.66 -1.25
C CYS A 9 4.02 -18.95 -1.99
N VAL A 10 3.97 -19.52 -3.19
CA VAL A 10 5.16 -19.74 -4.03
C VAL A 10 5.46 -18.52 -4.90
N PHE A 11 4.43 -17.93 -5.50
CA PHE A 11 4.56 -16.85 -6.48
C PHE A 11 5.20 -15.59 -5.90
N PHE A 12 4.71 -15.05 -4.77
CA PHE A 12 5.22 -13.77 -4.26
C PHE A 12 6.66 -13.87 -3.71
N PRO A 13 7.01 -14.88 -2.88
CA PRO A 13 8.39 -15.06 -2.45
C PRO A 13 9.32 -15.44 -3.62
N GLY A 14 8.84 -16.27 -4.57
CA GLY A 14 9.59 -16.62 -5.77
C GLY A 14 9.92 -15.39 -6.63
N LEU A 15 8.93 -14.54 -6.88
CA LEU A 15 9.11 -13.27 -7.61
C LEU A 15 10.07 -12.34 -6.88
N PHE A 16 10.03 -12.30 -5.55
CA PHE A 16 10.98 -11.52 -4.74
C PHE A 16 12.41 -12.00 -4.89
N VAL A 17 12.65 -13.30 -4.73
CA VAL A 17 13.99 -13.88 -4.84
C VAL A 17 14.55 -13.67 -6.25
N LEU A 18 13.74 -13.95 -7.27
CA LEU A 18 14.12 -13.73 -8.67
C LEU A 18 14.45 -12.25 -8.92
N SER A 19 13.57 -11.34 -8.52
CA SER A 19 13.80 -9.90 -8.68
C SER A 19 15.05 -9.43 -7.95
N LYS A 20 15.28 -9.90 -6.70
CA LYS A 20 16.47 -9.57 -5.92
C LYS A 20 17.74 -10.06 -6.62
N GLN A 21 17.76 -11.31 -7.09
CA GLN A 21 18.91 -11.91 -7.77
C GLN A 21 19.22 -11.19 -9.08
N THR A 22 18.20 -10.97 -9.93
CA THR A 22 18.36 -10.26 -11.20
C THR A 22 18.87 -8.83 -10.99
N LEU A 23 18.32 -8.10 -10.02
CA LEU A 23 18.80 -6.75 -9.69
C LEU A 23 20.26 -6.77 -9.24
N ARG A 24 20.64 -7.69 -8.33
CA ARG A 24 22.04 -7.81 -7.90
C ARG A 24 22.99 -8.09 -9.05
N HIS A 25 22.60 -8.99 -9.96
CA HIS A 25 23.43 -9.35 -11.12
C HIS A 25 23.52 -8.22 -12.14
N ALA A 26 22.41 -7.51 -12.41
CA ALA A 26 22.35 -6.49 -13.45
C ALA A 26 22.95 -5.13 -13.03
N THR A 27 22.84 -4.75 -11.74
CA THR A 27 23.23 -3.41 -11.28
C THR A 27 24.36 -3.40 -10.25
N GLY A 28 24.81 -4.57 -9.77
CA GLY A 28 25.87 -4.68 -8.76
C GLY A 28 25.48 -4.13 -7.39
N TRP A 29 24.18 -4.00 -7.10
CA TRP A 29 23.71 -3.35 -5.88
C TRP A 29 24.02 -4.11 -4.59
N SER A 30 24.09 -3.33 -3.50
CA SER A 30 24.12 -3.86 -2.14
C SER A 30 22.88 -4.72 -1.87
N GLU A 31 23.02 -5.69 -0.96
CA GLU A 31 21.89 -6.58 -0.62
C GLU A 31 20.68 -5.80 -0.09
N GLY A 32 20.91 -4.73 0.67
CA GLY A 32 19.84 -3.88 1.19
C GLY A 32 19.10 -3.13 0.09
N ASP A 33 19.83 -2.55 -0.88
CA ASP A 33 19.22 -1.79 -1.97
C ASP A 33 18.40 -2.68 -2.91
N ALA A 34 18.96 -3.83 -3.28
CA ALA A 34 18.25 -4.83 -4.09
C ALA A 34 17.00 -5.35 -3.39
N THR A 35 17.06 -5.58 -2.07
CA THR A 35 15.91 -6.02 -1.26
C THR A 35 14.79 -4.99 -1.27
N VAL A 36 15.11 -3.71 -1.09
CA VAL A 36 14.11 -2.64 -1.09
C VAL A 36 13.41 -2.54 -2.44
N VAL A 37 14.16 -2.56 -3.54
CA VAL A 37 13.58 -2.46 -4.88
C VAL A 37 12.80 -3.72 -5.26
N ALA A 38 13.32 -4.92 -4.95
CA ALA A 38 12.62 -6.18 -5.19
C ALA A 38 11.26 -6.23 -4.46
N ALA A 39 11.21 -5.82 -3.20
CA ALA A 39 9.94 -5.76 -2.45
C ALA A 39 8.93 -4.81 -3.13
N ARG A 40 9.39 -3.66 -3.64
CA ARG A 40 8.54 -2.70 -4.35
C ARG A 40 8.07 -3.23 -5.70
N LEU A 41 8.88 -4.01 -6.41
CA LEU A 41 8.49 -4.66 -7.67
C LEU A 41 7.38 -5.70 -7.44
N VAL A 42 7.52 -6.54 -6.41
CA VAL A 42 6.49 -7.54 -6.06
C VAL A 42 5.18 -6.85 -5.69
N SER A 43 5.25 -5.76 -4.92
CA SER A 43 4.08 -4.94 -4.59
C SER A 43 3.41 -4.32 -5.82
N SER A 44 4.20 -3.79 -6.76
CA SER A 44 3.66 -3.29 -8.03
C SER A 44 3.03 -4.40 -8.88
N ALA A 45 3.63 -5.59 -8.93
CA ALA A 45 3.09 -6.73 -9.66
C ALA A 45 1.75 -7.19 -9.06
N GLN A 46 1.67 -7.29 -7.72
CA GLN A 46 0.41 -7.60 -7.04
C GLN A 46 -0.67 -6.57 -7.38
N ALA A 47 -0.32 -5.28 -7.36
CA ALA A 47 -1.27 -4.22 -7.66
C ALA A 47 -1.78 -4.26 -9.11
N VAL A 48 -0.91 -4.57 -10.08
CA VAL A 48 -1.33 -4.77 -11.48
C VAL A 48 -2.30 -5.94 -11.59
N LEU A 49 -1.98 -7.07 -10.97
CA LEU A 49 -2.87 -8.24 -10.95
C LEU A 49 -4.22 -7.92 -10.31
N ALA A 50 -4.22 -7.14 -9.20
CA ALA A 50 -5.44 -6.69 -8.53
C ALA A 50 -6.30 -5.82 -9.44
N CYS A 51 -5.68 -4.85 -10.12
CA CYS A 51 -6.38 -3.94 -11.02
C CYS A 51 -6.91 -4.66 -12.26
N SER A 52 -6.16 -5.60 -12.83
CA SER A 52 -6.64 -6.43 -13.94
C SER A 52 -7.84 -7.27 -13.52
N ALA A 53 -7.79 -7.91 -12.35
CA ALA A 53 -8.92 -8.66 -11.81
C ALA A 53 -10.12 -7.75 -11.55
N ALA A 54 -9.90 -6.57 -10.96
CA ALA A 54 -10.92 -5.56 -10.73
C ALA A 54 -11.65 -5.18 -12.03
N CYS A 55 -10.90 -4.82 -13.08
CA CYS A 55 -11.47 -4.42 -14.36
C CYS A 55 -12.34 -5.52 -14.98
N ILE A 56 -11.88 -6.77 -14.94
CA ILE A 56 -12.64 -7.92 -15.44
C ILE A 56 -13.93 -8.10 -14.64
N ILE A 57 -13.86 -8.09 -13.30
CA ILE A 57 -15.04 -8.30 -12.44
C ILE A 57 -16.06 -7.17 -12.64
N ILE A 58 -15.62 -5.91 -12.57
CA ILE A 58 -16.46 -4.72 -12.70
C ILE A 58 -17.15 -4.67 -14.07
N SER A 59 -16.43 -5.01 -15.14
CA SER A 59 -17.01 -5.02 -16.51
C SER A 59 -17.94 -6.21 -16.77
N SER A 60 -17.82 -7.29 -15.99
CA SER A 60 -18.62 -8.51 -16.20
C SER A 60 -19.91 -8.53 -15.36
N CYS A 61 -19.93 -7.88 -14.19
CA CYS A 61 -21.10 -7.82 -13.33
C CYS A 61 -22.05 -6.71 -13.80
N ARG A 62 -23.29 -7.07 -14.15
CA ARG A 62 -24.37 -6.13 -14.50
C ARG A 62 -25.19 -5.77 -13.28
N ASP A 63 -25.56 -6.76 -12.48
CA ASP A 63 -26.15 -6.54 -11.15
C ASP A 63 -25.02 -6.38 -10.13
N ILE A 64 -24.93 -5.22 -9.49
CA ILE A 64 -23.82 -4.90 -8.59
C ILE A 64 -23.87 -5.63 -7.25
N VAL A 65 -25.00 -6.25 -6.88
CA VAL A 65 -25.20 -6.97 -5.61
C VAL A 65 -25.28 -8.47 -5.84
N GLU A 66 -26.05 -8.94 -6.82
CA GLU A 66 -26.36 -10.36 -6.96
C GLU A 66 -25.45 -11.09 -7.95
N ASP A 67 -24.81 -10.40 -8.91
CA ASP A 67 -23.90 -11.07 -9.84
C ASP A 67 -22.64 -11.56 -9.13
N ARG A 68 -22.20 -12.76 -9.56
CA ARG A 68 -21.00 -13.41 -9.06
C ARG A 68 -19.99 -13.64 -10.17
N HIS A 69 -18.71 -13.40 -9.89
CA HIS A 69 -17.63 -13.65 -10.82
C HIS A 69 -16.57 -14.55 -10.16
N TRP A 70 -16.24 -15.69 -10.79
CA TRP A 70 -15.32 -16.68 -10.23
C TRP A 70 -13.93 -16.10 -9.89
N LEU A 71 -13.49 -15.09 -10.65
CA LEU A 71 -12.20 -14.43 -10.46
C LEU A 71 -12.11 -13.72 -9.11
N THR A 72 -13.23 -13.29 -8.52
CA THR A 72 -13.27 -12.63 -7.22
C THR A 72 -12.68 -13.56 -6.15
N ASP A 73 -13.28 -14.74 -5.98
CA ASP A 73 -12.83 -15.72 -4.96
C ASP A 73 -11.44 -16.26 -5.29
N ALA A 74 -11.18 -16.50 -6.58
CA ALA A 74 -9.89 -17.01 -7.01
C ALA A 74 -8.74 -16.03 -6.71
N TYR A 75 -8.95 -14.75 -7.01
CA TYR A 75 -7.97 -13.71 -6.77
C TYR A 75 -7.77 -13.43 -5.27
N ILE A 76 -8.84 -13.43 -4.45
CA ILE A 76 -8.71 -13.27 -2.99
C ILE A 76 -7.82 -14.36 -2.41
N LEU A 77 -8.09 -15.62 -2.75
CA LEU A 77 -7.31 -16.76 -2.26
C LEU A 77 -5.85 -16.68 -2.72
N PHE A 78 -5.62 -16.30 -3.97
CA PHE A 78 -4.28 -16.11 -4.52
C PHE A 78 -3.53 -14.94 -3.88
N ALA A 79 -4.19 -13.81 -3.62
CA ALA A 79 -3.57 -12.59 -3.11
C ALA A 79 -3.36 -12.59 -1.59
N THR A 80 -4.10 -13.40 -0.83
CA THR A 80 -3.99 -13.46 0.65
C THR A 80 -2.55 -13.73 1.14
N PRO A 81 -1.81 -14.70 0.58
CA PRO A 81 -0.39 -14.90 0.89
C PRO A 81 0.50 -13.67 0.71
N TYR A 82 0.20 -12.80 -0.26
CA TYR A 82 0.97 -11.58 -0.48
C TYR A 82 0.94 -10.66 0.74
N PHE A 83 -0.23 -10.46 1.37
CA PHE A 83 -0.34 -9.55 2.50
C PHE A 83 0.48 -10.04 3.71
N ALA A 84 0.55 -11.35 3.94
CA ALA A 84 1.41 -11.94 4.96
C ALA A 84 2.90 -11.80 4.59
N TYR A 85 3.24 -12.10 3.33
CA TYR A 85 4.58 -11.97 2.80
C TYR A 85 5.09 -10.50 2.82
N ASP A 86 4.24 -9.51 2.55
CA ASP A 86 4.66 -8.10 2.49
C ASP A 86 5.07 -7.57 3.88
N ILE A 87 4.42 -8.03 4.95
CA ILE A 87 4.86 -7.74 6.34
C ILE A 87 6.30 -8.22 6.55
N TYR A 88 6.61 -9.44 6.11
CA TYR A 88 7.97 -9.99 6.18
C TYR A 88 8.95 -9.19 5.32
N ALA A 89 8.58 -8.84 4.08
CA ALA A 89 9.42 -8.05 3.18
C ALA A 89 9.70 -6.64 3.75
N MET A 90 8.71 -6.00 4.39
CA MET A 90 8.89 -4.72 5.07
C MET A 90 9.86 -4.85 6.26
N PHE A 91 9.75 -5.91 7.06
CA PHE A 91 10.68 -6.18 8.16
C PHE A 91 12.10 -6.36 7.65
N LEU A 92 12.30 -7.15 6.58
CA LEU A 92 13.61 -7.38 5.98
C LEU A 92 14.22 -6.08 5.43
N CYS A 93 13.41 -5.24 4.78
CA CYS A 93 13.84 -3.90 4.33
C CYS A 93 14.26 -3.01 5.51
N HIS A 94 13.55 -3.08 6.64
CA HIS A 94 13.90 -2.32 7.84
C HIS A 94 15.20 -2.82 8.48
N TRP A 95 15.35 -4.14 8.55
CA TRP A 95 16.53 -4.81 9.08
C TRP A 95 17.80 -4.41 8.31
N HIS A 96 17.79 -4.51 6.98
CA HIS A 96 18.95 -4.11 6.17
C HIS A 96 19.28 -2.62 6.30
N LYS A 97 18.27 -1.73 6.39
CA LYS A 97 18.52 -0.30 6.64
C LYS A 97 19.18 -0.04 7.98
N LEU A 98 18.81 -0.80 9.01
CA LEU A 98 19.44 -0.71 10.33
C LEU A 98 20.84 -1.31 10.35
N GLN A 99 21.11 -2.37 9.58
CA GLN A 99 22.47 -2.92 9.49
C GLN A 99 23.44 -1.93 8.84
N VAL A 100 23.04 -1.26 7.75
CA VAL A 100 23.87 -0.22 7.11
C VAL A 100 24.15 0.92 8.10
N LYS A 101 23.13 1.39 8.82
CA LYS A 101 23.28 2.48 9.79
C LYS A 101 24.01 2.06 11.07
N GLY A 102 23.85 0.81 11.50
CA GLY A 102 24.48 0.25 12.69
C GLY A 102 25.96 -0.09 12.47
N HIS A 103 26.36 -0.37 11.23
CA HIS A 103 27.77 -0.48 10.85
C HIS A 103 28.51 0.86 11.03
N GLU A 104 27.81 2.00 10.93
CA GLU A 104 28.35 3.33 11.23
C GLU A 104 28.34 3.68 12.73
N GLU A 105 27.44 3.08 13.54
CA GLU A 105 27.23 3.44 14.96
C GLU A 105 27.72 2.38 15.99
N GLY A 106 28.37 1.29 15.56
CA GLY A 106 29.21 0.43 16.42
C GLY A 106 28.51 -0.38 17.55
N GLY A 107 27.17 -0.51 17.57
CA GLY A 107 26.44 -1.15 18.66
C GLY A 107 25.58 -2.36 18.24
N ALA A 108 25.82 -3.54 18.85
CA ALA A 108 24.98 -4.72 18.69
C ALA A 108 23.59 -4.49 19.34
N ARG A 109 22.56 -4.27 18.52
CA ARG A 109 21.17 -4.13 18.99
C ARG A 109 20.51 -5.52 19.15
N SER A 110 19.82 -5.74 20.26
CA SER A 110 18.99 -6.93 20.48
C SER A 110 17.87 -7.04 19.43
N THR A 111 17.61 -8.27 18.94
CA THR A 111 16.56 -8.58 17.97
C THR A 111 15.19 -8.04 18.39
N GLY A 112 14.86 -8.11 19.68
CA GLY A 112 13.59 -7.58 20.20
C GLY A 112 13.46 -6.06 20.07
N ALA A 113 14.55 -5.32 20.25
CA ALA A 113 14.57 -3.87 20.08
C ALA A 113 14.40 -3.47 18.60
N VAL A 114 14.93 -4.29 17.68
CA VAL A 114 14.75 -4.08 16.23
C VAL A 114 13.30 -4.31 15.81
N VAL A 115 12.68 -5.39 16.28
CA VAL A 115 11.27 -5.68 16.00
C VAL A 115 10.36 -4.59 16.58
N ALA A 116 10.59 -4.18 17.83
CA ALA A 116 9.82 -3.10 18.46
C ALA A 116 9.99 -1.76 17.71
N GLY A 117 11.21 -1.47 17.25
CA GLY A 117 11.50 -0.30 16.42
C GLY A 117 10.79 -0.34 15.06
N PHE A 118 10.77 -1.50 14.41
CA PHE A 118 10.05 -1.73 13.16
C PHE A 118 8.54 -1.51 13.34
N LEU A 119 7.94 -2.17 14.33
CA LEU A 119 6.50 -2.06 14.61
C LEU A 119 6.10 -0.63 14.93
N ARG A 120 6.88 0.10 15.74
CA ARG A 120 6.58 1.51 16.05
C ARG A 120 6.66 2.40 14.81
N ARG A 121 7.63 2.15 13.94
CA ARG A 121 7.89 3.01 12.77
C ARG A 121 6.93 2.76 11.62
N GLU A 122 6.59 1.51 11.36
CA GLU A 122 5.73 1.08 10.25
C GLU A 122 4.35 0.61 10.72
N MET A 123 3.93 1.01 11.94
CA MET A 123 2.71 0.54 12.62
C MET A 123 1.47 0.61 11.73
N LEU A 124 1.27 1.73 11.03
CA LEU A 124 0.10 1.93 10.18
C LEU A 124 0.04 0.94 9.00
N MET A 125 1.20 0.63 8.39
CA MET A 125 1.27 -0.35 7.31
C MET A 125 1.07 -1.77 7.82
N VAL A 126 1.75 -2.12 8.92
CA VAL A 126 1.64 -3.46 9.51
C VAL A 126 0.21 -3.72 9.97
N LEU A 127 -0.41 -2.76 10.67
CA LEU A 127 -1.80 -2.87 11.11
C LEU A 127 -2.76 -3.00 9.94
N HIS A 128 -2.56 -2.26 8.85
CA HIS A 128 -3.35 -2.38 7.63
C HIS A 128 -3.29 -3.80 7.05
N HIS A 129 -2.08 -4.37 6.91
CA HIS A 129 -1.92 -5.71 6.35
C HIS A 129 -2.50 -6.80 7.25
N ILE A 130 -2.29 -6.68 8.58
CA ILE A 130 -2.92 -7.58 9.55
C ILE A 130 -4.44 -7.50 9.42
N PHE A 131 -5.02 -6.30 9.40
CA PHE A 131 -6.46 -6.11 9.25
C PHE A 131 -7.01 -6.71 7.96
N MET A 132 -6.31 -6.54 6.84
CA MET A 132 -6.69 -7.13 5.54
C MET A 132 -6.74 -8.67 5.62
N VAL A 133 -5.78 -9.30 6.30
CA VAL A 133 -5.71 -10.76 6.42
C VAL A 133 -6.67 -11.31 7.47
N THR A 134 -6.82 -10.66 8.62
CA THR A 134 -7.61 -11.20 9.74
C THR A 134 -9.09 -10.86 9.66
N PHE A 135 -9.46 -9.75 9.00
CA PHE A 135 -10.84 -9.29 8.90
C PHE A 135 -11.34 -9.23 7.46
N CYS A 136 -10.62 -8.56 6.54
CA CYS A 136 -11.11 -8.41 5.18
C CYS A 136 -11.16 -9.74 4.42
N PHE A 137 -10.19 -10.63 4.61
CA PHE A 137 -10.18 -11.95 3.96
C PHE A 137 -11.37 -12.83 4.41
N PRO A 138 -11.60 -13.09 5.72
CA PRO A 138 -12.76 -13.86 6.16
C PRO A 138 -14.08 -13.20 5.75
N ALA A 139 -14.16 -11.87 5.80
CA ALA A 139 -15.34 -11.15 5.34
C ALA A 139 -15.61 -11.39 3.85
N SER A 140 -14.58 -11.35 3.01
CA SER A 140 -14.70 -11.46 1.54
C SER A 140 -14.97 -12.89 1.06
N VAL A 141 -14.54 -13.92 1.81
CA VAL A 141 -14.71 -15.33 1.41
C VAL A 141 -15.85 -16.02 2.16
N LEU A 142 -15.97 -15.79 3.46
CA LEU A 142 -16.90 -16.54 4.32
C LEU A 142 -18.22 -15.78 4.55
N TRP A 143 -18.16 -14.48 4.83
CA TRP A 143 -19.36 -13.69 5.17
C TRP A 143 -20.06 -13.08 3.97
N ARG A 144 -19.34 -12.94 2.85
CA ARG A 144 -19.85 -12.36 1.61
C ARG A 144 -20.98 -13.19 0.97
N GLN A 145 -21.07 -14.49 1.26
CA GLN A 145 -22.09 -15.41 0.74
C GLN A 145 -22.23 -15.38 -0.80
N GLY A 146 -21.17 -15.00 -1.52
CA GLY A 146 -21.16 -14.91 -2.99
C GLY A 146 -21.86 -13.68 -3.57
N LYS A 147 -22.15 -12.65 -2.77
CA LYS A 147 -22.77 -11.40 -3.20
C LYS A 147 -21.76 -10.24 -3.27
N GLY A 148 -22.06 -9.22 -4.05
CA GLY A 148 -21.29 -7.97 -4.10
C GLY A 148 -19.91 -8.11 -4.72
N ASP A 149 -19.73 -9.02 -5.69
CA ASP A 149 -18.47 -9.17 -6.44
C ASP A 149 -18.04 -7.85 -7.10
N TYR A 150 -19.00 -7.08 -7.61
CA TYR A 150 -18.75 -5.76 -8.17
C TYR A 150 -18.07 -4.82 -7.17
N PHE A 151 -18.60 -4.75 -5.93
CA PHE A 151 -18.01 -3.94 -4.86
C PHE A 151 -16.63 -4.45 -4.44
N GLN A 152 -16.44 -5.77 -4.40
CA GLN A 152 -15.13 -6.37 -4.15
C GLN A 152 -14.11 -6.00 -5.24
N GLY A 153 -14.53 -5.99 -6.50
CA GLY A 153 -13.72 -5.52 -7.62
C GLY A 153 -13.31 -4.04 -7.46
N LEU A 154 -14.24 -3.18 -7.05
CA LEU A 154 -13.93 -1.78 -6.74
C LEU A 154 -12.91 -1.64 -5.59
N LEU A 155 -12.98 -2.50 -4.57
CA LEU A 155 -11.97 -2.54 -3.50
C LEU A 155 -10.59 -2.97 -4.02
N PHE A 156 -10.49 -3.88 -4.99
CA PHE A 156 -9.21 -4.21 -5.63
C PHE A 156 -8.64 -3.07 -6.45
N LEU A 157 -9.49 -2.24 -7.06
CA LEU A 157 -9.06 -1.07 -7.82
C LEU A 157 -8.33 -0.03 -6.94
N ALA A 158 -8.50 -0.08 -5.62
CA ALA A 158 -7.73 0.71 -4.66
C ALA A 158 -6.21 0.49 -4.77
N GLU A 159 -5.78 -0.69 -5.25
CA GLU A 159 -4.37 -1.00 -5.45
C GLU A 159 -3.75 -0.26 -6.64
N LEU A 160 -4.54 0.40 -7.50
CA LEU A 160 -4.01 1.13 -8.66
C LEU A 160 -3.01 2.25 -8.28
N SER A 161 -3.14 2.81 -7.07
CA SER A 161 -2.19 3.80 -6.57
C SER A 161 -0.82 3.21 -6.17
N THR A 162 -0.76 1.91 -5.85
CA THR A 162 0.41 1.25 -5.25
C THR A 162 1.65 1.27 -6.15
N PRO A 163 1.58 1.03 -7.48
CA PRO A 163 2.73 1.14 -8.38
C PRO A 163 3.35 2.54 -8.39
N SER A 164 2.52 3.59 -8.39
CA SER A 164 3.02 4.98 -8.40
C SER A 164 3.68 5.36 -7.07
N VAL A 165 3.16 4.88 -5.94
CA VAL A 165 3.74 5.07 -4.60
C VAL A 165 5.05 4.29 -4.46
N SER A 166 5.12 3.07 -5.00
CA SER A 166 6.33 2.27 -5.05
C SER A 166 7.41 2.92 -5.92
N LEU A 167 7.04 3.40 -7.12
CA LEU A 167 7.94 4.15 -8.00
C LEU A 167 8.46 5.42 -7.33
N ALA A 168 7.61 6.16 -6.60
CA ALA A 168 8.03 7.34 -5.86
C ALA A 168 9.17 7.03 -4.87
N LYS A 169 9.05 5.93 -4.13
CA LYS A 169 10.07 5.48 -3.17
C LYS A 169 11.37 5.06 -3.86
N VAL A 170 11.26 4.36 -4.99
CA VAL A 170 12.42 3.97 -5.81
C VAL A 170 13.14 5.22 -6.33
N LEU A 171 12.43 6.19 -6.93
CA LEU A 171 13.04 7.43 -7.44
C LEU A 171 13.76 8.24 -6.35
N ILE A 172 13.25 8.22 -5.13
CA ILE A 172 13.92 8.83 -3.97
C ILE A 172 15.22 8.09 -3.64
N GLN A 173 15.23 6.76 -3.64
CA GLN A 173 16.42 5.95 -3.41
C GLN A 173 17.51 6.23 -4.45
N TYR A 174 17.13 6.43 -5.71
CA TYR A 174 18.05 6.82 -6.79
C TYR A 174 18.47 8.31 -6.76
N LYS A 175 18.06 9.09 -5.75
CA LYS A 175 18.29 10.55 -5.65
C LYS A 175 17.81 11.34 -6.87
N LYS A 176 16.85 10.81 -7.64
CA LYS A 176 16.30 11.45 -8.85
C LYS A 176 15.14 12.40 -8.55
N GLN A 177 15.11 12.99 -7.36
CA GLN A 177 14.00 13.83 -6.88
C GLN A 177 13.82 15.13 -7.69
N HIS A 178 14.89 15.62 -8.32
CA HIS A 178 14.85 16.83 -9.16
C HIS A 178 14.35 16.58 -10.59
N THR A 179 14.11 15.32 -10.98
CA THR A 179 13.69 14.99 -12.34
C THR A 179 12.21 15.32 -12.58
N LEU A 180 11.88 15.65 -13.83
CA LEU A 180 10.48 15.81 -14.27
C LEU A 180 9.67 14.53 -14.02
N LEU A 181 10.31 13.35 -14.13
CA LEU A 181 9.73 12.06 -13.79
C LEU A 181 9.24 11.99 -12.32
N HIS A 182 10.01 12.52 -11.37
CA HIS A 182 9.59 12.54 -9.97
C HIS A 182 8.37 13.46 -9.74
N LYS A 183 8.34 14.62 -10.42
CA LYS A 183 7.20 15.56 -10.34
C LYS A 183 5.93 14.97 -10.96
N LEU A 184 6.04 14.39 -12.17
CA LEU A 184 4.92 13.71 -12.83
C LEU A 184 4.42 12.54 -11.99
N ASN A 185 5.32 11.68 -11.50
CA ASN A 185 4.93 10.58 -10.64
C ASN A 185 4.28 11.08 -9.33
N GLY A 186 4.74 12.20 -8.77
CA GLY A 186 4.10 12.83 -7.62
C GLY A 186 2.65 13.23 -7.89
N ALA A 187 2.37 13.82 -9.07
CA ALA A 187 1.00 14.13 -9.50
C ALA A 187 0.17 12.85 -9.71
N VAL A 188 0.75 11.82 -10.33
CA VAL A 188 0.08 10.51 -10.52
C VAL A 188 -0.26 9.87 -9.18
N VAL A 189 0.64 9.90 -8.20
CA VAL A 189 0.37 9.42 -6.83
C VAL A 189 -0.82 10.17 -6.22
N LEU A 190 -0.84 11.51 -6.33
CA LEU A 190 -1.90 12.32 -5.74
C LEU A 190 -3.27 12.00 -6.38
N LEU A 191 -3.33 11.99 -7.71
CA LEU A 191 -4.55 11.74 -8.46
C LEU A 191 -5.07 10.31 -8.28
N SER A 192 -4.19 9.31 -8.40
CA SER A 192 -4.56 7.91 -8.23
C SER A 192 -4.99 7.59 -6.80
N PHE A 193 -4.30 8.12 -5.78
CA PHE A 193 -4.68 7.89 -4.39
C PHE A 193 -6.02 8.56 -4.06
N PHE A 194 -6.24 9.78 -4.55
CA PHE A 194 -7.52 10.47 -4.37
C PHE A 194 -8.66 9.71 -5.06
N GLY A 195 -8.53 9.40 -6.35
CA GLY A 195 -9.59 8.73 -7.12
C GLY A 195 -9.87 7.31 -6.65
N CYS A 196 -8.83 6.48 -6.53
CA CYS A 196 -8.99 5.05 -6.29
C CYS A 196 -9.12 4.67 -4.82
N ARG A 197 -8.76 5.54 -3.87
CA ARG A 197 -8.83 5.22 -2.43
C ARG A 197 -9.73 6.16 -1.64
N VAL A 198 -9.64 7.48 -1.86
CA VAL A 198 -10.44 8.45 -1.10
C VAL A 198 -11.88 8.51 -1.60
N LEU A 199 -12.07 8.66 -2.92
CA LEU A 199 -13.39 8.71 -3.55
C LEU A 199 -14.06 7.34 -3.68
N LEU A 200 -13.30 6.26 -3.53
CA LEU A 200 -13.82 4.90 -3.58
C LEU A 200 -14.97 4.70 -2.60
N PHE A 201 -14.79 4.99 -1.31
CA PHE A 201 -15.83 4.75 -0.31
C PHE A 201 -17.12 5.54 -0.59
N PRO A 202 -17.10 6.86 -0.82
CA PRO A 202 -18.27 7.60 -1.28
C PRO A 202 -18.93 7.00 -2.52
N TYR A 203 -18.13 6.52 -3.48
CA TYR A 203 -18.65 5.88 -4.69
C TYR A 203 -19.34 4.54 -4.41
N LEU A 204 -18.83 3.72 -3.47
CA LEU A 204 -19.50 2.48 -3.06
C LEU A 204 -20.91 2.78 -2.51
N TYR A 205 -21.03 3.79 -1.63
CA TYR A 205 -22.31 4.23 -1.09
C TYR A 205 -23.24 4.79 -2.18
N PHE A 206 -22.69 5.58 -3.12
CA PHE A 206 -23.46 6.11 -4.24
C PHE A 206 -23.97 5.00 -5.17
N ALA A 207 -23.13 4.04 -5.54
CA ALA A 207 -23.52 2.92 -6.39
C ALA A 207 -24.63 2.09 -5.75
N TYR A 208 -24.51 1.80 -4.45
CA TYR A 208 -25.57 1.10 -3.70
C TYR A 208 -26.85 1.93 -3.58
N SER A 209 -26.75 3.24 -3.35
CA SER A 209 -27.90 4.16 -3.35
C SER A 209 -28.67 4.11 -4.67
N ARG A 210 -27.96 4.08 -5.81
CA ARG A 210 -28.56 3.96 -7.14
C ARG A 210 -29.22 2.60 -7.35
N TYR A 211 -28.61 1.52 -6.86
CA TYR A 211 -29.17 0.18 -6.92
C TYR A 211 -30.46 0.05 -6.10
N ALA A 212 -30.42 0.45 -4.83
CA ALA A 212 -31.56 0.34 -3.91
C ALA A 212 -32.59 1.48 -4.08
N SER A 213 -32.33 2.46 -4.96
CA SER A 213 -33.18 3.65 -5.17
C SER A 213 -33.48 4.42 -3.88
N ILE A 214 -32.51 4.47 -2.96
CA ILE A 214 -32.58 5.21 -1.69
C ILE A 214 -31.64 6.41 -1.71
N PRO A 215 -31.88 7.47 -0.94
CA PRO A 215 -30.94 8.57 -0.81
C PRO A 215 -29.61 8.12 -0.18
N VAL A 216 -28.48 8.70 -0.62
CA VAL A 216 -27.12 8.30 -0.21
C VAL A 216 -26.92 8.31 1.31
N TYR A 217 -27.50 9.29 2.02
CA TYR A 217 -27.39 9.40 3.47
C TYR A 217 -28.10 8.27 4.23
N ALA A 218 -29.07 7.59 3.60
CA ALA A 218 -29.77 6.45 4.20
C ALA A 218 -29.03 5.12 3.96
N VAL A 219 -28.06 5.08 3.04
CA VAL A 219 -27.32 3.86 2.71
C VAL A 219 -26.60 3.26 3.92
N PRO A 220 -25.92 4.03 4.80
CA PRO A 220 -25.28 3.45 5.99
C PRO A 220 -26.27 2.75 6.95
N LEU A 221 -27.56 3.08 6.91
CA LEU A 221 -28.57 2.46 7.75
C LEU A 221 -29.12 1.15 7.16
N VAL A 222 -29.07 1.00 5.84
CA VAL A 222 -29.65 -0.13 5.10
C VAL A 222 -28.58 -1.12 4.64
N ALA A 223 -27.38 -0.64 4.33
CA ALA A 223 -26.28 -1.46 3.87
C ALA A 223 -25.85 -2.48 4.94
N PRO A 224 -25.33 -3.65 4.55
CA PRO A 224 -24.81 -4.64 5.48
C PRO A 224 -23.79 -4.02 6.45
N TRP A 225 -23.93 -4.31 7.74
CA TRP A 225 -23.08 -3.72 8.78
C TRP A 225 -21.58 -3.98 8.55
N GLN A 226 -21.24 -5.07 7.87
CA GLN A 226 -19.87 -5.43 7.48
C GLN A 226 -19.27 -4.40 6.53
N CYS A 227 -20.04 -3.92 5.55
CA CYS A 227 -19.62 -2.89 4.61
C CYS A 227 -19.37 -1.56 5.34
N ASN A 228 -20.27 -1.21 6.26
CA ASN A 228 -20.14 0.00 7.08
C ASN A 228 -18.94 -0.08 8.04
N LEU A 229 -18.72 -1.23 8.67
CA LEU A 229 -17.55 -1.45 9.53
C LEU A 229 -16.25 -1.38 8.72
N GLY A 230 -16.21 -2.03 7.56
CA GLY A 230 -15.06 -1.95 6.65
C GLY A 230 -14.77 -0.52 6.21
N ALA A 231 -15.79 0.24 5.82
CA ALA A 231 -15.66 1.65 5.48
C ALA A 231 -15.18 2.49 6.66
N ALA A 232 -15.76 2.31 7.85
CA ALA A 232 -15.40 3.03 9.06
C ALA A 232 -13.95 2.77 9.51
N LEU A 233 -13.41 1.59 9.25
CA LEU A 233 -12.03 1.25 9.61
C LEU A 233 -11.01 1.62 8.52
N LEU A 234 -11.33 1.37 7.25
CA LEU A 234 -10.39 1.58 6.15
C LEU A 234 -10.36 3.03 5.65
N TRP A 235 -11.51 3.70 5.57
CA TRP A 235 -11.59 5.04 4.98
C TRP A 235 -10.80 6.11 5.77
N PRO A 236 -10.88 6.17 7.11
CA PRO A 236 -10.07 7.12 7.89
C PRO A 236 -8.56 6.89 7.70
N LEU A 237 -8.14 5.62 7.57
CA LEU A 237 -6.75 5.31 7.24
C LEU A 237 -6.38 5.89 5.88
N GLN A 238 -7.19 5.69 4.83
CA GLN A 238 -6.90 6.30 3.52
C GLN A 238 -6.86 7.83 3.58
N LEU A 239 -7.78 8.48 4.30
CA LEU A 239 -7.79 9.94 4.48
C LEU A 239 -6.54 10.46 5.21
N HIS A 240 -6.11 9.76 6.26
CA HIS A 240 -4.88 10.09 6.97
C HIS A 240 -3.67 10.03 6.05
N TRP A 241 -3.55 8.95 5.26
CA TRP A 241 -2.46 8.75 4.31
C TRP A 241 -2.46 9.79 3.20
N PHE A 242 -3.62 10.10 2.65
CA PHE A 242 -3.78 11.16 1.67
C PHE A 242 -3.35 12.51 2.23
N THR A 243 -3.72 12.83 3.47
CA THR A 243 -3.31 14.06 4.15
C THR A 243 -1.78 14.14 4.29
N LEU A 244 -1.11 13.04 4.60
CA LEU A 244 0.36 12.98 4.65
C LEU A 244 1.00 13.21 3.26
N ILE A 245 0.42 12.64 2.21
CA ILE A 245 0.87 12.82 0.82
C ILE A 245 0.70 14.29 0.41
N CYS A 246 -0.46 14.89 0.66
CA CYS A 246 -0.73 16.31 0.40
C CYS A 246 0.25 17.21 1.14
N ARG A 247 0.46 16.99 2.45
CA ARG A 247 1.44 17.75 3.25
C ARG A 247 2.85 17.63 2.69
N ARG A 248 3.23 16.46 2.18
CA ARG A 248 4.53 16.25 1.54
C ARG A 248 4.64 17.01 0.22
N ALA A 249 3.61 16.96 -0.63
CA ALA A 249 3.57 17.70 -1.88
C ALA A 249 3.64 19.21 -1.64
N LEU A 250 2.87 19.74 -0.68
CA LEU A 250 2.87 21.15 -0.30
C LEU A 250 4.24 21.63 0.19
N ARG A 251 4.98 20.80 0.95
CA ARG A 251 6.37 21.13 1.36
C ARG A 251 7.36 21.16 0.20
N GLN A 252 7.09 20.44 -0.88
CA GLN A 252 7.94 20.43 -2.07
C GLN A 252 7.61 21.58 -3.03
N THR A 253 6.39 22.11 -2.99
CA THR A 253 5.92 23.24 -3.81
C THR A 253 5.94 24.59 -3.08
N GLY A 254 6.04 24.59 -1.75
CA GLY A 254 6.17 25.80 -0.94
C GLY A 254 7.44 26.58 -1.32
N PRO A 255 7.44 27.92 -1.15
CA PRO A 255 8.60 28.73 -1.47
C PRO A 255 9.82 28.17 -0.74
N ALA A 256 10.92 28.00 -1.47
CA ALA A 256 12.21 27.66 -0.89
C ALA A 256 12.48 28.64 0.26
N GLY A 257 12.28 28.18 1.49
CA GLY A 257 12.53 28.99 2.67
C GLY A 257 13.99 29.37 2.66
N SER A 258 14.24 30.68 2.64
CA SER A 258 15.36 31.33 3.32
C SER A 258 16.23 30.34 4.10
N SER A 259 17.33 29.93 3.48
CA SER A 259 18.45 29.35 4.20
C SER A 259 19.00 30.42 5.14
N SER A 260 18.43 30.53 6.34
CA SER A 260 19.06 31.25 7.43
C SER A 260 20.35 30.50 7.78
N PRO A 261 21.53 31.12 7.65
CA PRO A 261 22.77 30.48 8.08
C PRO A 261 22.68 30.32 9.60
N ARG A 262 22.79 29.09 10.07
CA ARG A 262 23.01 28.75 11.47
C ARG A 262 24.25 29.54 11.95
N ARG A 263 24.01 30.64 12.68
CA ARG A 263 25.01 31.43 13.38
C ARG A 263 25.69 30.50 14.39
N LYS A 264 26.90 30.04 14.08
CA LYS A 264 27.85 29.48 15.05
C LYS A 264 28.84 30.59 15.40
N GLY A 265 29.00 30.86 16.69
CA GLY A 265 30.17 31.57 17.20
C GLY A 265 29.86 32.79 18.06
N GLY A 266 30.05 32.64 19.36
CA GLY A 266 30.17 33.70 20.35
C GLY A 266 29.44 33.30 21.65
N PRO A 267 30.06 33.42 22.85
CA PRO A 267 31.23 34.24 23.19
C PRO A 267 32.38 33.46 23.86
N VAL A 268 33.63 33.93 23.70
CA VAL A 268 34.63 33.79 24.78
C VAL A 268 35.39 35.11 24.86
N ASP A 269 35.06 35.83 25.90
CA ASP A 269 35.85 36.88 26.53
C ASP A 269 36.93 36.18 27.37
N GLN A 270 38.19 36.57 27.20
CA GLN A 270 39.22 36.56 28.26
C GLN A 270 40.50 37.22 27.73
N ARG A 271 40.79 38.38 28.33
CA ARG A 271 42.16 38.82 28.60
C ARG A 271 42.86 37.83 29.52
#